data_AF-A0A699SRJ8-F1
#
_entry.id   AF-A0A699SRJ8-F1
#
_cell.length_a   1.000
_cell.length_b   1.000
_cell.length_c   1.000
_cell.angle_alpha   90.00
_cell.angle_beta   90.00
_cell.angle_gamma   90.00
#
_symmetry.space_group_name_H-M   'P 1'
#
loop_
_entity.id
_entity.type
_entity.pdbx_description
1 polymer ?
#
loop_
_entity_poly.entity_id
_entity_poly.type
_entity_poly.pdbx_seq_one_letter_code
_entity_poly.pdbx_strand_id
1 'polypeptide(L)'
;SLQNALSTRLDMSIAYHPETDGQSERTIQTIEDMLCTCAIDFGKGWVNHLPFVEFSYDNSYHPSIKAAPVEALYGRKCRSPVRWTKVGEAQILGPELIQETTEKIVQIKQRMEAAHDRLKSYADLKRKPMEFQVRDKEPVEIMDREDKRLKQSRIPLVKVRWNSKRGPEFTWE
;
A
#
# COMPACT_ATOMS: atom_id res chain seq x y z
N SER A 1 3.65 -7.02 29.80
CA SER A 1 3.66 -5.94 28.80
C SER A 1 2.39 -6.01 27.98
N LEU A 2 2.00 -4.93 27.29
CA LEU A 2 0.86 -4.92 26.36
C LEU A 2 0.93 -6.09 25.35
N GLN A 3 2.13 -6.37 24.85
CA GLN A 3 2.39 -7.43 23.88
C GLN A 3 2.09 -8.83 24.41
N ASN A 4 2.48 -9.13 25.66
CA ASN A 4 2.17 -10.43 26.28
C ASN A 4 0.66 -10.59 26.57
N ALA A 5 -0.04 -9.49 26.87
CA ALA A 5 -1.49 -9.53 27.12
C ALA A 5 -2.29 -9.74 25.83
N LEU A 6 -1.80 -9.22 24.70
CA LEU A 6 -2.41 -9.38 23.38
C LEU A 6 -1.90 -10.62 22.61
N SER A 7 -0.95 -11.37 23.18
CA SER A 7 -0.25 -12.48 22.51
C SER A 7 0.37 -12.07 21.17
N THR A 8 0.86 -10.82 21.09
CA THR A 8 1.51 -10.26 19.92
C THR A 8 3.03 -10.22 20.12
N ARG A 9 3.79 -10.42 19.03
CA ARG A 9 5.25 -10.29 19.03
C ARG A 9 5.64 -8.93 18.47
N LEU A 10 6.54 -8.23 19.15
CA LEU A 10 7.08 -6.97 18.67
C LEU A 10 8.35 -7.25 17.86
N ASP A 11 8.28 -7.03 16.55
CA ASP A 11 9.42 -7.12 15.65
C ASP A 11 9.87 -5.67 15.33
N MET A 12 11.02 -5.25 15.88
CA MET A 12 11.55 -3.90 15.72
C MET A 12 12.43 -3.82 14.47
N SER A 13 12.27 -2.77 13.67
CA SER A 13 13.22 -2.41 12.63
C SER A 13 14.53 -1.91 13.24
N ILE A 14 15.65 -2.23 12.59
CA ILE A 14 16.99 -1.86 13.08
C ILE A 14 17.25 -0.39 12.71
N ALA A 15 17.71 0.41 13.68
CA ALA A 15 18.04 1.82 13.43
C ALA A 15 19.02 1.95 12.25
N TYR A 16 18.73 2.86 11.33
CA TYR A 16 19.50 3.14 10.10
C TYR A 16 19.46 2.08 8.98
N HIS A 17 18.56 1.09 9.03
CA HIS A 17 18.27 0.19 7.91
C HIS A 17 16.75 0.18 7.62
N PRO A 18 16.25 1.08 6.76
CA PRO A 18 14.81 1.16 6.43
C PRO A 18 14.29 -0.07 5.67
N GLU A 19 15.18 -0.88 5.07
CA GLU A 19 14.86 -2.06 4.24
C GLU A 19 14.34 -3.29 5.00
N THR A 20 13.69 -3.11 6.16
CA THR A 20 13.14 -4.26 6.91
C THR A 20 11.82 -4.76 6.32
N ASP A 21 11.04 -3.89 5.65
CA ASP A 21 9.86 -4.25 4.85
C ASP A 21 9.55 -3.14 3.83
N GLY A 22 10.20 -3.20 2.66
CA GLY A 22 9.99 -2.22 1.58
C GLY A 22 8.57 -2.20 1.00
N GLN A 23 7.72 -3.21 1.30
CA GLN A 23 6.29 -3.15 0.97
C GLN A 23 5.57 -2.18 1.91
N SER A 24 5.78 -2.32 3.22
CA SER A 24 5.18 -1.42 4.22
C SER A 24 5.62 0.04 4.01
N GLU A 25 6.89 0.28 3.69
CA GLU A 25 7.43 1.62 3.47
C GLU A 25 6.78 2.30 2.26
N ARG A 26 6.68 1.59 1.13
CA ARG A 26 6.01 2.09 -0.08
C ARG A 26 4.52 2.36 0.17
N THR A 27 3.87 1.49 0.94
CA THR A 27 2.48 1.65 1.33
C THR A 27 2.28 2.87 2.23
N ILE A 28 3.08 3.02 3.29
CA ILE A 28 3.00 4.16 4.20
C ILE A 28 3.22 5.46 3.44
N GLN A 29 4.25 5.52 2.58
CA GLN A 29 4.53 6.72 1.79
C GLN A 29 3.39 7.09 0.84
N THR A 30 2.73 6.10 0.22
CA THR A 30 1.56 6.35 -0.63
C THR A 30 0.40 6.95 0.18
N ILE A 31 0.13 6.39 1.37
CA ILE A 31 -0.93 6.89 2.26
C ILE A 31 -0.59 8.30 2.75
N GLU A 32 0.66 8.56 3.15
CA GLU A 32 1.11 9.88 3.58
C GLU A 32 0.93 10.93 2.48
N ASP A 33 1.30 10.62 1.24
CA ASP A 33 1.12 11.56 0.12
C ASP A 33 -0.35 11.85 -0.18
N MET A 34 -1.21 10.83 -0.09
CA MET A 34 -2.66 10.97 -0.22
C MET A 34 -3.27 11.85 0.87
N LEU A 35 -2.83 11.67 2.12
CA LEU A 35 -3.25 12.48 3.26
C LEU A 35 -2.74 13.92 3.14
N CYS A 36 -1.48 14.12 2.74
CA CYS A 36 -0.90 15.43 2.49
C CYS A 36 -1.67 16.19 1.40
N THR A 37 -1.97 15.53 0.28
CA THR A 37 -2.76 16.10 -0.81
C THR A 37 -4.16 16.50 -0.32
N CYS A 38 -4.83 15.62 0.44
CA CYS A 38 -6.13 15.91 1.06
C CYS A 38 -6.07 17.13 1.99
N ALA A 39 -5.05 17.22 2.84
CA ALA A 39 -4.88 18.35 3.76
C ALA A 39 -4.67 19.68 3.00
N ILE A 40 -3.93 19.66 1.88
CA ILE A 40 -3.70 20.85 1.04
C ILE A 40 -5.00 21.29 0.36
N ASP A 41 -5.76 20.35 -0.22
CA ASP A 41 -6.94 20.68 -1.03
C ASP A 41 -8.16 21.09 -0.21
N PHE A 42 -8.38 20.41 0.93
CA PHE A 42 -9.58 20.62 1.74
C PHE A 42 -9.33 21.52 2.97
N GLY A 43 -8.09 21.97 3.17
CA GLY A 43 -7.70 22.89 4.22
C GLY A 43 -8.18 22.43 5.61
N LYS A 44 -8.83 23.32 6.38
CA LYS A 44 -9.33 22.98 7.73
C LYS A 44 -10.43 21.91 7.76
N GLY A 45 -11.05 21.58 6.61
CA GLY A 45 -12.11 20.57 6.48
C GLY A 45 -11.61 19.17 6.15
N TRP A 46 -10.30 18.95 5.98
CA TRP A 46 -9.73 17.69 5.52
C TRP A 46 -10.14 16.46 6.33
N VAL A 47 -10.37 16.61 7.65
CA VAL A 47 -10.84 15.53 8.53
C VAL A 47 -12.18 14.96 8.06
N ASN A 48 -13.08 15.80 7.52
CA ASN A 48 -14.36 15.36 6.98
C ASN A 48 -14.20 14.55 5.68
N HIS A 49 -13.02 14.61 5.05
CA HIS A 49 -12.71 13.92 3.80
C HIS A 49 -11.87 12.65 3.98
N LEU A 50 -11.38 12.38 5.20
CA LEU A 50 -10.67 11.14 5.54
C LEU A 50 -11.41 9.87 5.09
N PRO A 51 -12.74 9.75 5.29
CA PRO A 51 -13.48 8.58 4.81
C PRO A 51 -13.39 8.39 3.29
N PHE A 52 -13.30 9.47 2.51
CA PHE A 52 -13.15 9.38 1.05
C PHE A 52 -11.73 8.99 0.63
N VAL A 53 -10.72 9.41 1.38
CA VAL A 53 -9.33 9.03 1.15
C VAL A 53 -9.13 7.54 1.45
N GLU A 54 -9.58 7.10 2.63
CA GLU A 54 -9.57 5.68 3.03
C GLU A 54 -10.33 4.82 2.02
N PHE A 55 -11.56 5.22 1.69
CA PHE A 55 -12.36 4.54 0.67
C PHE A 55 -11.62 4.46 -0.66
N SER A 56 -10.95 5.51 -1.09
CA SER A 56 -10.27 5.51 -2.38
C SER A 56 -9.00 4.65 -2.35
N TYR A 57 -8.25 4.63 -1.24
CA TYR A 57 -7.10 3.74 -1.04
C TYR A 57 -7.52 2.28 -1.08
N ASP A 58 -8.46 1.88 -0.23
CA ASP A 58 -8.87 0.48 -0.04
C ASP A 58 -9.49 -0.14 -1.30
N ASN A 59 -9.98 0.70 -2.21
CA ASN A 59 -10.66 0.31 -3.44
C ASN A 59 -9.81 0.45 -4.70
N SER A 60 -8.64 1.06 -4.62
CA SER A 60 -7.76 1.21 -5.77
C SER A 60 -6.95 -0.06 -6.00
N TYR A 61 -6.58 -0.31 -7.25
CA TYR A 61 -5.81 -1.51 -7.59
C TYR A 61 -4.34 -1.32 -7.18
N HIS A 62 -3.79 -2.26 -6.42
CA HIS A 62 -2.41 -2.23 -5.98
C HIS A 62 -1.57 -3.24 -6.77
N PRO A 63 -0.56 -2.80 -7.56
CA PRO A 63 0.25 -3.71 -8.38
C PRO A 63 0.99 -4.80 -7.59
N SER A 64 1.46 -4.50 -6.38
CA SER A 64 2.18 -5.46 -5.53
C SER A 64 1.30 -6.62 -5.05
N ILE A 65 0.02 -6.35 -4.78
CA ILE A 65 -0.96 -7.34 -4.27
C ILE A 65 -1.79 -7.93 -5.43
N LYS A 66 -1.74 -7.29 -6.61
CA LYS A 66 -2.55 -7.61 -7.81
C LYS A 66 -4.06 -7.57 -7.56
N ALA A 67 -4.49 -6.80 -6.58
CA ALA A 67 -5.88 -6.61 -6.18
C ALA A 67 -6.02 -5.30 -5.40
N ALA A 68 -7.26 -4.88 -5.14
CA ALA A 68 -7.51 -3.82 -4.15
C ALA A 68 -7.35 -4.38 -2.73
N PRO A 69 -6.85 -3.60 -1.74
CA PRO A 69 -6.69 -4.06 -0.36
C PRO A 69 -7.94 -4.71 0.22
N VAL A 70 -9.13 -4.12 -0.01
CA VAL A 70 -10.41 -4.68 0.46
C VAL A 70 -10.75 -6.02 -0.22
N GLU A 71 -10.41 -6.18 -1.49
CA GLU A 71 -10.65 -7.41 -2.24
C GLU A 71 -9.72 -8.52 -1.74
N ALA A 72 -8.44 -8.20 -1.48
CA ALA A 72 -7.47 -9.12 -0.93
C ALA A 72 -7.85 -9.62 0.48
N LEU A 73 -8.33 -8.73 1.36
CA LEU A 73 -8.70 -9.03 2.74
C LEU A 73 -10.04 -9.77 2.86
N TYR A 74 -11.04 -9.34 2.10
CA TYR A 74 -12.41 -9.85 2.24
C TYR A 74 -12.82 -10.85 1.16
N GLY A 75 -12.03 -10.97 0.08
CA GLY A 75 -12.35 -11.82 -1.07
C GLY A 75 -13.57 -11.32 -1.85
N ARG A 76 -13.92 -10.04 -1.69
CA ARG A 76 -15.10 -9.43 -2.32
C ARG A 76 -14.75 -8.02 -2.75
N LYS A 77 -15.18 -7.64 -3.95
CA LYS A 77 -15.10 -6.26 -4.42
C LYS A 77 -16.02 -5.37 -3.58
N CYS A 78 -15.56 -4.17 -3.24
CA CYS A 78 -16.33 -3.24 -2.43
C CYS A 78 -17.60 -2.78 -3.15
N ARG A 79 -18.67 -2.60 -2.37
CA ARG A 79 -19.95 -2.08 -2.81
C ARG A 79 -20.02 -0.59 -2.45
N SER A 80 -19.82 0.28 -3.43
CA SER A 80 -20.03 1.72 -3.29
C SER A 80 -21.50 2.05 -3.52
N PRO A 81 -22.09 3.05 -2.82
CA PRO A 81 -23.36 3.66 -3.20
C PRO A 81 -23.38 4.13 -4.67
N VAL A 82 -22.23 4.56 -5.20
CA VAL A 82 -22.05 4.94 -6.62
C VAL A 82 -22.09 3.74 -7.58
N ARG A 83 -21.92 2.51 -7.08
CA ARG A 83 -21.96 1.24 -7.84
C ARG A 83 -23.21 0.38 -7.53
N TRP A 84 -24.29 1.00 -7.05
CA TRP A 84 -25.56 0.31 -6.78
C TRP A 84 -26.56 0.30 -7.93
N THR A 85 -26.16 0.48 -9.19
CA THR A 85 -27.05 0.08 -10.29
C THR A 85 -26.97 -1.42 -10.53
N LYS A 86 -27.53 -2.21 -9.59
CA LYS A 86 -28.48 -3.22 -10.09
C LYS A 86 -29.61 -2.39 -10.69
N VAL A 87 -29.92 -2.63 -11.96
CA VAL A 87 -31.12 -2.07 -12.60
C VAL A 87 -32.31 -2.29 -11.66
N GLY A 88 -32.82 -1.23 -11.02
CA GLY A 88 -34.12 -1.24 -10.33
C GLY A 88 -34.22 -0.92 -8.83
N GLU A 89 -33.17 -0.59 -8.06
CA GLU A 89 -33.34 -0.21 -6.64
C GLU A 89 -33.06 1.29 -6.38
N ALA A 90 -34.00 1.91 -5.67
CA ALA A 90 -34.20 3.36 -5.55
C ALA A 90 -33.03 4.12 -4.93
N GLN A 91 -32.74 5.30 -5.49
CA GLN A 91 -31.79 6.28 -4.96
C GLN A 91 -32.23 6.75 -3.56
N ILE A 92 -31.55 6.29 -2.52
CA ILE A 92 -31.74 6.74 -1.13
C ILE A 92 -31.09 8.13 -0.89
N LEU A 93 -30.21 8.57 -1.79
CA LEU A 93 -29.48 9.83 -1.72
C LEU A 93 -29.84 10.71 -2.94
N GLY A 94 -30.04 12.01 -2.72
CA GLY A 94 -30.35 12.95 -3.81
C GLY A 94 -29.28 12.95 -4.91
N PRO A 95 -29.68 13.13 -6.19
CA PRO A 95 -28.77 13.05 -7.34
C PRO A 95 -27.60 14.04 -7.25
N GLU A 96 -27.80 15.19 -6.60
CA GLU A 96 -26.78 16.22 -6.39
C GLU A 96 -25.64 15.75 -5.47
N LEU A 97 -25.95 15.07 -4.36
CA LEU A 97 -24.95 14.51 -3.45
C LEU A 97 -24.17 13.36 -4.09
N ILE A 98 -24.86 12.54 -4.92
CA ILE A 98 -24.20 11.47 -5.67
C ILE A 98 -23.23 12.05 -6.70
N GLN A 99 -23.63 13.12 -7.39
CA GLN A 99 -22.77 13.78 -8.36
C GLN A 99 -21.56 14.45 -7.68
N GLU A 100 -21.77 15.22 -6.61
CA GLU A 100 -20.71 15.86 -5.84
C GLU A 100 -19.70 14.83 -5.28
N THR A 101 -20.20 13.72 -4.73
CA THR A 101 -19.32 12.65 -4.23
C THR A 101 -18.58 11.94 -5.37
N THR A 102 -19.21 11.74 -6.52
CA THR A 102 -18.57 11.14 -7.70
C THR A 102 -17.44 12.02 -8.24
N GLU A 103 -17.68 13.33 -8.35
CA GLU A 103 -16.67 14.30 -8.79
C GLU A 103 -15.47 14.35 -7.83
N LYS A 104 -15.72 14.36 -6.52
CA LYS A 104 -14.65 14.29 -5.50
C LYS A 104 -13.86 12.98 -5.59
N ILE A 105 -14.52 11.84 -5.79
CA ILE A 105 -13.84 10.55 -5.94
C ILE A 105 -12.95 10.53 -7.20
N VAL A 106 -13.45 11.05 -8.33
CA VAL A 106 -12.67 11.13 -9.58
C VAL A 106 -11.43 12.01 -9.39
N GLN A 107 -11.59 13.19 -8.77
CA GLN A 107 -10.47 14.08 -8.49
C GLN A 107 -9.42 13.44 -7.58
N ILE A 108 -9.86 12.75 -6.51
CA ILE A 108 -8.96 12.06 -5.59
C ILE A 108 -8.19 10.95 -6.33
N LYS A 109 -8.86 10.16 -7.18
CA LYS A 109 -8.20 9.11 -7.98
C LYS A 109 -7.14 9.65 -8.95
N GLN A 110 -7.46 10.72 -9.67
CA GLN A 110 -6.52 11.34 -10.60
C GLN A 110 -5.28 11.87 -9.87
N ARG A 111 -5.47 12.46 -8.68
CA ARG A 111 -4.36 12.93 -7.84
C ARG A 111 -3.51 11.78 -7.31
N MET A 112 -4.13 10.65 -6.93
CA MET A 112 -3.39 9.44 -6.56
C MET A 112 -2.50 8.93 -7.68
N GLU A 113 -3.04 8.88 -8.90
CA GLU A 113 -2.28 8.39 -10.05
C GLU A 113 -1.09 9.32 -10.37
N ALA A 114 -1.32 10.63 -10.34
CA ALA A 114 -0.25 11.62 -10.51
C ALA A 114 0.82 11.55 -9.41
N ALA A 115 0.43 11.30 -8.16
CA ALA A 115 1.36 11.04 -7.05
C ALA A 115 2.20 9.79 -7.29
N HIS A 116 1.55 8.70 -7.72
CA HIS A 116 2.24 7.44 -8.03
C HIS A 116 3.25 7.62 -9.17
N ASP A 117 2.90 8.36 -10.22
CA ASP A 117 3.78 8.67 -11.34
C ASP A 117 4.97 9.55 -10.93
N ARG A 118 4.75 10.52 -10.03
CA ARG A 118 5.84 11.33 -9.44
C ARG A 118 6.80 10.45 -8.64
N LEU A 119 6.29 9.56 -7.78
CA LEU A 119 7.12 8.63 -7.01
C LEU A 119 7.92 7.71 -7.94
N LYS A 120 7.28 7.17 -8.98
CA LYS A 120 7.92 6.34 -9.99
C LYS A 120 9.04 7.09 -10.71
N SER A 121 8.77 8.31 -11.18
CA SER A 121 9.77 9.13 -11.87
C SER A 121 10.94 9.53 -10.96
N TYR A 122 10.71 9.86 -9.68
CA TYR A 122 11.79 10.14 -8.73
C TYR A 122 12.65 8.92 -8.44
N ALA A 123 12.05 7.73 -8.32
CA ALA A 123 12.78 6.49 -8.16
C ALA A 123 13.62 6.17 -9.41
N ASP A 124 13.04 6.36 -10.60
CA ASP A 124 13.73 6.13 -11.88
C ASP A 124 14.86 7.15 -12.13
N LEU A 125 14.69 8.42 -11.75
CA LEU A 125 15.73 9.46 -11.83
C LEU A 125 16.89 9.23 -10.86
N LYS A 126 16.62 8.68 -9.66
CA LYS A 126 17.66 8.31 -8.68
C LYS A 126 18.30 6.96 -8.99
N ARG A 127 17.76 6.20 -9.94
CA ARG A 127 18.37 4.99 -10.50
C ARG A 127 19.56 5.39 -11.39
N LYS A 128 20.76 5.37 -10.83
CA LYS A 128 21.96 5.23 -11.67
C LYS A 128 21.92 3.83 -12.31
N PRO A 129 22.30 3.64 -13.60
CA PRO A 129 22.70 2.32 -14.06
C PRO A 129 23.94 1.96 -13.26
N MET A 130 23.72 1.24 -12.17
CA MET A 130 24.78 0.79 -11.29
C MET A 130 25.28 -0.51 -11.90
N GLU A 131 26.46 -0.46 -12.51
CA GLU A 131 27.23 -1.70 -12.67
C GLU A 131 27.56 -2.16 -11.25
N PHE A 132 26.87 -3.21 -10.81
CA PHE A 132 27.15 -3.84 -9.53
C PHE A 132 28.59 -4.37 -9.59
N GLN A 133 29.54 -3.68 -8.96
CA GLN A 133 30.69 -4.41 -8.42
C GLN A 133 30.15 -5.20 -7.24
N VAL A 134 30.17 -6.52 -7.40
CA VAL A 134 29.83 -7.52 -6.39
C VAL A 134 30.72 -7.30 -5.16
N ARG A 135 30.28 -6.46 -4.24
CA ARG A 135 30.87 -6.20 -2.91
C ARG A 135 29.96 -5.17 -2.24
N ASP A 136 28.93 -5.59 -1.52
CA ASP A 136 29.10 -5.73 -0.08
C ASP A 136 28.09 -6.66 0.61
N LYS A 137 27.10 -7.21 -0.10
CA LYS A 137 26.23 -8.29 0.38
C LYS A 137 25.84 -9.18 -0.78
N GLU A 138 26.29 -10.43 -0.76
CA GLU A 138 25.91 -11.43 -1.75
C GLU A 138 24.73 -12.25 -1.20
N PRO A 139 23.61 -12.37 -1.93
CA PRO A 139 22.58 -13.36 -1.60
C PRO A 139 23.22 -14.74 -1.76
N VAL A 140 23.34 -15.46 -0.66
CA VAL A 140 24.06 -16.73 -0.62
C VAL A 140 23.14 -17.84 -1.07
N GLU A 141 21.95 -17.89 -0.46
CA GLU A 141 20.99 -18.96 -0.65
C GLU A 141 19.59 -18.54 -0.19
N ILE A 142 18.57 -19.09 -0.85
CA ILE A 142 17.20 -19.07 -0.37
C ILE A 142 17.10 -20.15 0.70
N MET A 143 16.90 -19.75 1.95
CA MET A 143 16.79 -20.68 3.07
C MET A 143 15.41 -21.31 3.17
N ASP A 144 14.38 -20.57 2.80
CA ASP A 144 13.00 -20.99 2.99
C ASP A 144 12.06 -20.33 1.99
N ARG A 145 10.89 -20.94 1.79
CA ARG A 145 9.82 -20.42 0.94
C ARG A 145 8.50 -20.61 1.64
N GLU A 146 7.77 -19.53 1.83
CA GLU A 146 6.43 -19.54 2.41
C GLU A 146 5.42 -18.95 1.43
N ASP A 147 4.25 -19.58 1.31
CA ASP A 147 3.14 -19.00 0.58
C ASP A 147 2.19 -18.31 1.56
N LYS A 148 2.19 -16.98 1.57
CA LYS A 148 1.18 -16.24 2.32
C LYS A 148 -0.15 -16.31 1.57
N ARG A 149 -1.06 -17.13 2.08
CA ARG A 149 -2.41 -17.28 1.53
C ARG A 149 -3.28 -16.10 1.94
N LEU A 150 -3.75 -15.36 0.94
CA LEU A 150 -4.86 -14.43 1.04
C LEU A 150 -6.14 -15.14 0.59
N LYS A 151 -7.31 -14.50 0.75
CA LYS A 151 -8.60 -15.14 0.42
C LYS A 151 -8.74 -15.54 -1.06
N GLN A 152 -8.10 -14.79 -1.96
CA GLN A 152 -8.21 -15.00 -3.42
C GLN A 152 -6.86 -15.10 -4.13
N SER A 153 -5.75 -14.98 -3.41
CA SER A 153 -4.42 -14.98 -4.00
C SER A 153 -3.40 -15.60 -3.06
N ARG A 154 -2.23 -15.94 -3.62
CA ARG A 154 -1.07 -16.39 -2.88
C ARG A 154 0.07 -15.44 -3.18
N ILE A 155 0.72 -14.95 -2.13
CA ILE A 155 1.94 -14.16 -2.25
C ILE A 155 3.10 -15.09 -1.85
N PRO A 156 3.95 -15.50 -2.79
CA PRO A 156 5.14 -16.26 -2.46
C PRO A 156 6.11 -15.33 -1.74
N LEU A 157 6.60 -15.77 -0.59
CA LEU A 157 7.63 -15.13 0.20
C LEU A 157 8.86 -16.03 0.21
N VAL A 158 10.04 -15.43 0.11
CA VAL A 158 11.31 -16.14 0.14
C VAL A 158 12.18 -15.62 1.28
N LYS A 159 12.74 -16.54 2.07
CA LYS A 159 13.72 -16.19 3.09
C LYS A 159 15.10 -16.20 2.47
N VAL A 160 15.72 -15.04 2.36
CA VAL A 160 17.04 -14.89 1.75
C VAL A 160 18.08 -14.73 2.84
N ARG A 161 19.17 -15.51 2.74
CA ARG A 161 20.37 -15.34 3.56
C ARG A 161 21.37 -14.46 2.81
N TRP A 162 21.84 -13.44 3.50
CA TRP A 162 22.82 -12.49 3.03
C TRP A 162 24.15 -12.69 3.77
N ASN A 163 25.25 -12.71 3.04
CA ASN A 163 26.57 -12.61 3.65
C ASN A 163 26.97 -11.13 3.76
N SER A 164 27.08 -10.63 4.99
CA SER A 164 27.53 -9.28 5.31
C SER A 164 28.86 -9.36 6.05
N LYS A 165 29.69 -8.31 5.94
CA LYS A 165 30.97 -8.19 6.69
C LYS A 165 30.79 -8.26 8.21
N ARG A 166 29.55 -8.12 8.71
CA ARG A 166 29.19 -8.17 10.14
C ARG A 166 28.60 -9.52 10.58
N GLY A 167 28.47 -10.49 9.66
CA GLY A 167 27.86 -11.79 9.90
C GLY A 167 26.70 -12.10 8.93
N PRO A 168 26.10 -13.29 9.02
CA PRO A 168 24.96 -13.67 8.19
C PRO A 168 23.69 -12.91 8.63
N GLU A 169 22.99 -12.32 7.66
CA GLU A 169 21.72 -11.60 7.84
C GLU A 169 20.59 -12.34 7.11
N PHE A 170 19.34 -12.25 7.60
CA PHE A 170 18.19 -12.95 7.02
C PHE A 170 17.01 -12.00 6.84
N THR A 171 16.43 -11.97 5.65
CA THR A 171 15.23 -11.17 5.35
C THR A 171 14.19 -12.02 4.61
N TRP A 172 12.91 -11.67 4.79
CA TRP A 172 11.80 -12.20 4.00
C TRP A 172 11.47 -11.19 2.90
N GLU A 173 11.51 -11.64 1.64
CA GLU A 173 11.17 -10.84 0.45
C GLU A 173 9.98 -11.42 -0.31
#